data_AF-A0A2I0K5N4-F1
#
_entry.id   AF-A0A2I0K5N4-F1
#
_cell.length_a   1.000
_cell.length_b   1.000
_cell.length_c   1.000
_cell.angle_alpha   90.00
_cell.angle_beta   90.00
_cell.angle_gamma   90.00
#
_symmetry.space_group_name_H-M   'P 1'
#
loop_
_entity.id
_entity.type
_entity.pdbx_description
1 polymer ?
#
loop_
_entity_poly.entity_id
_entity_poly.type
_entity_poly.pdbx_seq_one_letter_code
_entity_poly.pdbx_strand_id
1 'polypeptide(L)'
;MSTPVEDSPLLESFINGDNAYRNSRFKLIPYISKGSWIVKQSVGKKACLIGQALEINYFRGSNYLELGVDIGSSTVARGVVSLVLGYLNNLVIEMAFLIQANTEEELPEYLLGTCWLNHLDASKSVLLRP
;
A
#
# COMPACT_ATOMS: atom_id res chain seq x y z
N MET A 1 8.23 -17.43 -14.33
CA MET A 1 7.11 -18.40 -14.37
C MET A 1 5.86 -17.61 -14.04
N SER A 2 4.82 -17.65 -14.88
CA SER A 2 3.50 -17.10 -14.54
C SER A 2 2.75 -18.18 -13.78
N THR A 3 2.82 -18.14 -12.45
CA THR A 3 1.98 -19.00 -11.62
C THR A 3 0.53 -18.59 -11.85
N PRO A 4 -0.37 -19.51 -12.26
CA PRO A 4 -1.80 -19.26 -12.33
C PRO A 4 -2.35 -18.67 -11.02
N VAL A 5 -3.39 -17.84 -11.09
CA VAL A 5 -4.00 -17.22 -9.89
C VAL A 5 -4.62 -18.29 -8.99
N GLU A 6 -5.12 -19.35 -9.59
CA GLU A 6 -5.76 -20.50 -8.96
C GLU A 6 -4.81 -21.28 -8.04
N ASP A 7 -3.49 -21.19 -8.27
CA ASP A 7 -2.47 -21.78 -7.41
C ASP A 7 -2.18 -20.92 -6.17
N SER A 8 -2.85 -19.76 -6.03
CA SER A 8 -2.78 -18.89 -4.87
C SER A 8 -4.18 -18.58 -4.32
N PRO A 9 -4.70 -19.45 -3.43
CA PRO A 9 -6.06 -19.32 -2.90
C PRO A 9 -6.34 -17.97 -2.22
N LEU A 10 -5.35 -17.41 -1.52
CA LEU A 10 -5.47 -16.11 -0.85
C LEU A 10 -5.55 -14.95 -1.87
N LEU A 11 -4.75 -15.00 -2.93
CA LEU A 11 -4.82 -14.02 -4.02
C LEU A 11 -6.14 -14.15 -4.79
N GLU A 12 -6.54 -15.37 -5.15
CA GLU A 12 -7.79 -15.64 -5.85
C GLU A 12 -8.99 -15.13 -5.04
N SER A 13 -9.03 -15.43 -3.73
CA SER A 13 -10.06 -14.94 -2.81
C SER A 13 -10.08 -13.41 -2.72
N PHE A 14 -8.92 -12.75 -2.74
CA PHE A 14 -8.85 -11.29 -2.75
C PHE A 14 -9.36 -10.68 -4.05
N ILE A 15 -9.04 -11.29 -5.19
CA ILE A 15 -9.50 -10.85 -6.51
C ILE A 15 -11.02 -11.00 -6.62
N ASN A 16 -11.57 -12.13 -6.18
CA ASN A 16 -12.98 -12.49 -6.36
C ASN A 16 -13.90 -12.12 -5.18
N GLY A 17 -13.34 -11.76 -4.02
CA GLY A 17 -14.09 -11.34 -2.84
C GLY A 17 -14.80 -10.00 -3.00
N ASP A 18 -15.52 -9.57 -1.97
CA ASP A 18 -16.15 -8.25 -1.93
C ASP A 18 -15.19 -7.17 -1.38
N ASN A 19 -15.65 -5.91 -1.37
CA ASN A 19 -14.83 -4.81 -0.86
C ASN A 19 -14.60 -4.90 0.66
N ALA A 20 -15.52 -5.49 1.43
CA ALA A 20 -15.35 -5.67 2.86
C ALA A 20 -14.19 -6.64 3.15
N TYR A 21 -14.14 -7.76 2.44
CA TYR A 21 -13.04 -8.71 2.46
C TYR A 21 -11.74 -8.02 2.06
N ARG A 22 -11.68 -7.36 0.90
CA ARG A 22 -10.46 -6.67 0.43
C ARG A 22 -9.96 -5.63 1.44
N ASN A 23 -10.86 -4.82 2.01
CA ASN A 23 -10.53 -3.82 3.02
C ASN A 23 -9.95 -4.42 4.30
N SER A 24 -10.43 -5.60 4.69
CA SER A 24 -9.93 -6.33 5.86
C SER A 24 -8.58 -7.03 5.63
N ARG A 25 -8.10 -7.10 4.37
CA ARG A 25 -6.94 -7.91 3.97
C ARG A 25 -5.79 -7.09 3.39
N PHE A 26 -6.06 -5.97 2.73
CA PHE A 26 -5.01 -5.20 2.05
C PHE A 26 -4.11 -4.49 3.07
N LYS A 27 -2.84 -4.93 3.11
CA LYS A 27 -1.87 -4.53 4.13
C LYS A 27 -0.68 -3.80 3.53
N LEU A 28 -0.23 -2.75 4.22
CA LEU A 28 1.01 -2.03 3.94
C LEU A 28 1.98 -2.19 5.09
N ILE A 29 3.24 -2.49 4.77
CA ILE A 29 4.37 -2.44 5.69
C ILE A 29 5.30 -1.32 5.21
N PRO A 30 5.29 -0.15 5.88
CA PRO A 30 6.19 0.93 5.56
C PRO A 30 7.49 0.83 6.35
N TYR A 31 8.60 1.26 5.74
CA TYR A 31 9.88 1.41 6.40
C TYR A 31 10.66 2.60 5.85
N ILE A 32 11.23 3.42 6.74
CA ILE A 32 12.10 4.54 6.36
C ILE A 32 13.52 4.21 6.77
N SER A 33 14.34 3.81 5.82
CA SER A 33 15.75 3.51 6.04
C SER A 33 16.55 4.80 6.25
N LYS A 34 16.33 5.84 5.44
CA LYS A 34 16.98 7.16 5.55
C LYS A 34 15.96 8.28 5.72
N GLY A 35 16.17 9.14 6.71
CA GLY A 35 15.28 10.27 7.01
C GLY A 35 15.44 10.77 8.43
N SER A 36 14.89 11.96 8.72
CA SER A 36 14.89 12.54 10.07
C SER A 36 14.03 11.71 11.02
N TRP A 37 14.38 11.73 12.32
CA TRP A 37 13.65 10.97 13.33
C TRP A 37 12.16 11.34 13.40
N ILE A 38 11.82 12.62 13.21
CA ILE A 38 10.43 13.08 13.18
C ILE A 38 9.61 12.40 12.08
N VAL A 39 10.15 12.27 10.86
CA VAL A 39 9.45 11.60 9.76
C VAL A 39 9.32 10.09 10.04
N LYS A 40 10.39 9.47 10.56
CA LYS A 40 10.37 8.05 10.97
C LYS A 40 9.30 7.77 12.02
N GLN A 41 9.15 8.67 13.00
CA GLN A 41 8.15 8.54 14.05
C GLN A 41 6.72 8.73 13.51
N SER A 42 6.50 9.69 12.61
CA SER A 42 5.17 9.96 12.05
C SER A 42 4.65 8.84 11.15
N VAL A 43 5.52 8.22 10.34
CA VAL A 43 5.12 7.07 9.50
C VAL A 43 5.01 5.79 10.33
N GLY A 44 5.86 5.64 11.35
CA GLY A 44 5.95 4.42 12.13
C GLY A 44 6.62 3.27 11.36
N LYS A 45 6.64 2.09 11.98
CA LYS A 45 7.20 0.85 11.40
C LYS A 45 6.21 -0.32 11.45
N LYS A 46 4.99 -0.06 11.93
CA LYS A 46 3.97 -1.09 12.12
C LYS A 46 3.22 -1.30 10.81
N ALA A 47 2.95 -2.55 10.47
CA ALA A 47 2.05 -2.87 9.38
C ALA A 47 0.64 -2.31 9.66
N CYS A 48 -0.05 -1.85 8.62
CA CYS A 48 -1.43 -1.37 8.73
C CYS A 48 -2.32 -1.98 7.63
N LEU A 49 -3.57 -2.27 7.99
CA LEU A 49 -4.61 -2.64 7.03
C LEU A 49 -5.15 -1.35 6.42
N ILE A 50 -4.82 -1.09 5.15
CA ILE A 50 -5.11 0.18 4.49
C ILE A 50 -6.62 0.41 4.41
N GLY A 51 -7.39 -0.62 4.03
CA GLY A 51 -8.84 -0.48 3.86
C GLY A 51 -9.63 -0.35 5.16
N GLN A 52 -8.98 -0.48 6.32
CA GLN A 52 -9.56 -0.12 7.61
C GLN A 52 -9.30 1.34 8.00
N ALA A 53 -8.29 1.96 7.40
CA ALA A 53 -7.84 3.32 7.74
C ALA A 53 -8.21 4.36 6.67
N LEU A 54 -8.38 3.94 5.42
CA LEU A 54 -8.60 4.79 4.25
C LEU A 54 -9.71 4.23 3.37
N GLU A 55 -10.35 5.11 2.61
CA GLU A 55 -11.28 4.71 1.57
C GLU A 55 -10.50 4.16 0.37
N ILE A 56 -10.96 3.03 -0.17
CA ILE A 56 -10.36 2.38 -1.34
C ILE A 56 -11.43 2.18 -2.39
N ASN A 57 -11.18 2.74 -3.58
CA ASN A 57 -11.99 2.52 -4.77
C ASN A 57 -11.43 1.34 -5.55
N TYR A 58 -12.28 0.35 -5.84
CA TYR A 58 -11.89 -0.87 -6.54
C TYR A 58 -12.41 -0.86 -7.97
N PHE A 59 -11.53 -1.08 -8.94
CA PHE A 59 -11.87 -1.14 -10.36
C PHE A 59 -11.43 -2.48 -10.93
N ARG A 60 -12.36 -3.24 -11.50
CA ARG A 60 -12.07 -4.55 -12.11
C ARG A 60 -12.16 -4.45 -13.63
N GLY A 61 -11.03 -4.68 -14.30
CA GLY A 61 -10.97 -4.88 -15.74
C GLY A 61 -11.03 -6.35 -16.12
N SER A 62 -10.83 -6.64 -17.41
CA SER A 62 -10.78 -8.01 -17.93
C SER A 62 -9.58 -8.82 -17.42
N ASN A 63 -8.48 -8.15 -17.08
CA ASN A 63 -7.21 -8.76 -16.71
C ASN A 63 -6.50 -8.05 -15.54
N TYR A 64 -7.20 -7.15 -14.83
CA TYR A 64 -6.63 -6.43 -13.70
C TYR A 64 -7.66 -6.11 -12.63
N LEU A 65 -7.17 -5.95 -11.40
CA LEU A 65 -7.87 -5.33 -10.29
C LEU A 65 -7.03 -4.14 -9.84
N GLU A 66 -7.61 -2.94 -9.90
CA GLU A 66 -6.98 -1.69 -9.49
C GLU A 66 -7.58 -1.19 -8.19
N LEU A 67 -6.71 -0.69 -7.31
CA LEU A 67 -7.05 -0.16 -5.99
C LEU A 67 -6.63 1.31 -5.93
N GLY A 68 -7.60 2.22 -6.01
CA GLY A 68 -7.40 3.64 -5.78
C GLY A 68 -7.54 3.97 -4.29
N VAL A 69 -6.41 4.12 -3.59
CA VAL A 69 -6.39 4.46 -2.16
C VAL A 69 -6.48 5.98 -1.99
N ASP A 70 -7.56 6.47 -1.41
CA ASP A 70 -7.72 7.90 -1.13
C ASP A 70 -7.06 8.28 0.20
N ILE A 71 -5.81 8.75 0.12
CA ILE A 71 -5.10 9.34 1.28
C ILE A 71 -5.90 10.50 1.89
N GLY A 72 -6.66 11.22 1.05
CA GLY A 72 -7.48 12.35 1.41
C GLY A 72 -8.61 12.01 2.37
N SER A 73 -9.04 10.75 2.46
CA SER A 73 -10.18 10.35 3.30
C SER A 73 -9.88 10.38 4.80
N SER A 74 -8.60 10.46 5.21
CA SER A 74 -8.17 10.52 6.61
C SER A 74 -7.35 11.77 6.92
N THR A 75 -7.77 12.53 7.94
CA THR A 75 -7.01 13.69 8.46
C THR A 75 -5.60 13.29 8.91
N VAL A 76 -5.47 12.12 9.54
CA VAL A 76 -4.19 11.60 10.02
C VAL A 76 -3.28 11.26 8.84
N ALA A 77 -3.79 10.51 7.86
CA ALA A 77 -2.99 10.13 6.69
C ALA A 77 -2.56 11.34 5.85
N ARG A 78 -3.46 12.32 5.65
CA ARG A 78 -3.12 13.60 5.01
C ARG A 78 -1.98 14.31 5.73
N GLY A 79 -2.02 14.37 7.07
CA GLY A 79 -0.97 14.98 7.88
C GLY A 79 0.39 14.29 7.70
N VAL A 80 0.40 12.95 7.75
CA VAL A 80 1.62 12.15 7.56
C VAL A 80 2.20 12.36 6.15
N VAL A 81 1.37 12.30 5.11
CA VAL A 81 1.82 12.50 3.72
C VAL A 81 2.31 13.92 3.49
N SER A 82 1.64 14.95 4.03
CA SER A 82 2.10 16.33 3.95
C SER A 82 3.47 16.52 4.58
N LEU A 83 3.74 15.86 5.70
CA LEU A 83 5.07 15.86 6.33
C LEU A 83 6.10 15.19 5.41
N VAL A 84 5.80 13.97 4.93
CA VAL A 84 6.71 13.18 4.07
C VAL A 84 7.07 13.94 2.78
N LEU A 85 6.10 14.59 2.13
CA LEU A 85 6.32 15.38 0.92
C LEU A 85 7.33 16.52 1.14
N GLY A 86 7.32 17.15 2.32
CA GLY A 86 8.30 18.20 2.66
C GLY A 86 9.73 17.70 2.80
N TYR A 87 9.94 16.39 3.00
CA TYR A 87 11.26 15.78 3.18
C TYR A 87 11.66 14.82 2.05
N LEU A 88 10.80 14.60 1.06
CA LEU A 88 10.89 13.53 0.05
C LEU A 88 12.29 13.38 -0.58
N ASN A 89 12.93 14.50 -0.94
CA ASN A 89 14.28 14.57 -1.52
C ASN A 89 15.37 13.99 -0.62
N ASN A 90 15.15 13.91 0.68
CA ASN A 90 16.11 13.43 1.68
C ASN A 90 15.69 12.08 2.30
N LEU A 91 14.62 11.47 1.80
CA LEU A 91 14.09 10.21 2.31
C LEU A 91 14.49 9.03 1.44
N VAL A 92 14.61 7.89 2.10
CA VAL A 92 14.60 6.58 1.47
C VAL A 92 13.48 5.79 2.14
N ILE A 93 12.44 5.49 1.36
CA ILE A 93 11.18 4.88 1.81
C ILE A 93 11.00 3.54 1.10
N GLU A 94 10.80 2.50 1.89
CA GLU A 94 10.55 1.14 1.44
C GLU A 94 9.12 0.77 1.85
N MET A 95 8.37 0.18 0.92
CA MET A 95 6.98 -0.21 1.17
C MET A 95 6.75 -1.61 0.60
N ALA A 96 6.10 -2.47 1.37
CA ALA A 96 5.60 -3.75 0.91
C ALA A 96 4.08 -3.78 1.01
N PHE A 97 3.42 -4.21 -0.06
CA PHE A 97 1.98 -4.35 -0.16
C PHE A 97 1.62 -5.83 -0.18
N LEU A 98 0.74 -6.25 0.72
CA LEU A 98 0.42 -7.65 0.94
C LEU A 98 -1.08 -7.87 1.08
N ILE A 99 -1.50 -9.12 0.89
CA ILE A 99 -2.78 -9.63 1.36
C ILE A 99 -2.51 -10.37 2.67
N GLN A 100 -3.09 -9.87 3.77
CA GLN A 100 -2.91 -10.43 5.11
C GLN A 100 -3.63 -11.77 5.24
N ALA A 101 -2.91 -12.76 5.78
CA ALA A 101 -3.47 -13.99 6.32
C ALA A 101 -4.04 -13.72 7.72
N ASN A 102 -5.24 -14.22 7.97
CA ASN A 102 -5.95 -14.12 9.24
C ASN A 102 -6.07 -15.49 9.93
N THR A 103 -5.82 -16.59 9.22
CA THR A 103 -5.74 -17.95 9.78
C THR A 103 -4.39 -18.60 9.48
N GLU A 104 -4.09 -19.70 10.16
CA GLU A 104 -2.83 -20.44 9.98
C GLU A 104 -2.76 -21.10 8.59
N GLU A 105 -3.88 -21.54 8.05
CA GLU A 105 -3.99 -22.15 6.72
C GLU A 105 -3.79 -21.15 5.58
N GLU A 106 -4.03 -19.86 5.85
CA GLU A 106 -3.80 -18.78 4.90
C GLU A 106 -2.34 -18.32 4.87
N LEU A 107 -1.48 -18.84 5.76
CA LEU A 107 -0.05 -18.54 5.75
C LEU A 107 0.70 -19.36 4.68
N PRO A 108 1.74 -18.77 4.06
CA PRO A 108 2.23 -17.41 4.26
C PRO A 108 1.33 -16.35 3.60
N GLU A 109 1.42 -15.11 4.10
CA GLU A 109 0.77 -13.96 3.46
C GLU A 109 1.22 -13.76 2.02
N TYR A 110 0.35 -13.15 1.21
CA TYR A 110 0.63 -12.96 -0.20
C TYR A 110 1.26 -11.58 -0.47
N LEU A 111 2.55 -11.55 -0.82
CA LEU A 111 3.24 -10.32 -1.23
C LEU A 111 2.85 -9.93 -2.65
N LEU A 112 2.12 -8.82 -2.79
CA LEU A 112 1.73 -8.27 -4.09
C LEU A 112 2.90 -7.56 -4.77
N GLY A 113 3.72 -6.89 -3.97
CA GLY A 113 4.89 -6.19 -4.48
C GLY A 113 5.52 -5.29 -3.45
N THR A 114 6.72 -4.82 -3.77
CA THR A 114 7.44 -3.84 -2.99
C THR A 114 7.81 -2.66 -3.87
N CYS A 115 8.00 -1.50 -3.25
CA CYS A 115 8.59 -0.36 -3.93
C CYS A 115 9.58 0.35 -3.02
N TRP A 116 10.55 0.97 -3.68
CA TRP A 116 11.61 1.71 -3.03
C TRP A 116 11.69 3.11 -3.63
N LEU A 117 11.39 4.12 -2.81
CA LEU A 117 11.48 5.52 -3.19
C LEU A 117 12.77 6.09 -2.63
N ASN A 118 13.67 6.50 -3.52
CA ASN A 118 15.00 6.96 -3.16
C ASN A 118 15.17 8.43 -3.58
N HIS A 119 15.25 9.33 -2.61
CA HIS A 119 15.51 10.75 -2.83
C HIS A 119 14.55 11.37 -3.87
N LEU A 120 13.26 11.02 -3.77
CA LEU A 120 12.25 11.38 -4.77
C LEU A 120 11.98 12.90 -4.74
N ASP A 121 11.97 13.50 -5.94
CA ASP A 121 11.77 14.94 -6.15
C ASP A 121 10.40 15.22 -6.77
N ALA A 122 9.43 15.55 -5.91
CA ALA A 122 8.07 15.86 -6.34
C ALA A 122 7.98 17.09 -7.27
N SER A 123 8.98 18.00 -7.25
CA SER A 123 9.00 19.16 -8.14
C SER A 123 9.22 18.79 -9.61
N LYS A 124 9.73 17.58 -9.87
CA LYS A 124 9.92 17.02 -11.21
C LYS A 124 8.74 16.19 -11.69
N SER A 125 7.65 16.13 -10.93
CA SER A 125 6.45 15.42 -11.34
C SER A 125 5.85 16.03 -12.59
N VAL A 126 5.32 15.18 -13.47
CA VAL A 126 4.56 15.61 -14.65
C VAL A 126 3.09 15.59 -14.30
N LEU A 127 2.35 16.58 -14.81
CA LEU A 127 0.89 16.55 -14.72
C LEU A 127 0.40 15.36 -15.54
N LEU A 128 -0.29 14.42 -14.91
CA LEU A 128 -1.03 13.38 -15.63
C LEU A 128 -2.15 14.08 -16.41
N ARG A 129 -2.09 13.97 -17.74
CA ARG A 129 -3.20 14.36 -18.60
C ARG A 129 -4.22 13.22 -18.57
N PRO A 130 -5.48 13.49 -18.21
CA PRO A 130 -6.54 12.48 -18.19
C PRO A 130 -6.80 11.89 -19.57
#